data_AF-A0A482T7X8-F1
#
_entry.id   AF-A0A482T7X8-F1
#
_cell.length_a   1.000
_cell.length_b   1.000
_cell.length_c   1.000
_cell.angle_alpha   90.00
_cell.angle_beta   90.00
_cell.angle_gamma   90.00
#
_symmetry.space_group_name_H-M   'P 1'
#
loop_
_entity.id
_entity.type
_entity.pdbx_description
1 polymer ?
#
loop_
_entity_poly.entity_id
_entity_poly.type
_entity_poly.pdbx_seq_one_letter_code
_entity_poly.pdbx_strand_id
1 'polypeptide(L)'
;MVTYIIGTDGDAASEAIGDYLDQEVDSDDRLEIVNVLSSGADADESIKGREALEQLEERFEDRTSVTTHQFSRGQSPTDELIGYADEIDADRIVIALRRHSRTERIIFGSVSHALLQRTTRPTTLVPLPEYQPPDE
;
A
#
# COMPACT_ATOMS: atom_id res chain seq x y z
N MET A 1 -11.28 -16.38 4.23
CA MET A 1 -11.34 -15.71 2.92
C MET A 1 -11.79 -14.28 3.09
N VAL A 2 -10.79 -13.44 3.29
CA VAL A 2 -10.84 -11.98 3.27
C VAL A 2 -10.09 -11.52 2.02
N THR A 3 -10.65 -10.58 1.28
CA THR A 3 -9.99 -9.92 0.15
C THR A 3 -9.35 -8.61 0.62
N TYR A 4 -8.03 -8.51 0.52
CA TYR A 4 -7.27 -7.33 0.89
C TYR A 4 -6.88 -6.53 -0.35
N ILE A 5 -7.14 -5.23 -0.35
CA ILE A 5 -6.42 -4.28 -1.21
C ILE A 5 -5.17 -3.83 -0.48
N ILE A 6 -4.01 -3.94 -1.14
CA ILE A 6 -2.73 -3.50 -0.59
C ILE A 6 -2.17 -2.38 -1.45
N GLY A 7 -2.12 -1.16 -0.93
CA GLY A 7 -1.49 -0.03 -1.62
C GLY A 7 -0.02 0.10 -1.25
N THR A 8 0.87 0.02 -2.26
CA THR A 8 2.32 0.20 -2.08
C THR A 8 2.93 1.17 -3.12
N ASP A 9 3.96 1.90 -2.71
CA ASP A 9 4.67 2.91 -3.52
C ASP A 9 6.20 2.70 -3.58
N GLY A 10 6.72 1.63 -2.97
CA GLY A 10 8.15 1.35 -2.96
C GLY A 10 8.57 0.34 -1.88
N ASP A 11 9.86 -0.04 -1.92
CA ASP A 11 10.48 -1.07 -1.06
C ASP A 11 10.14 -0.92 0.44
N ALA A 12 10.40 0.23 1.06
CA ALA A 12 10.13 0.41 2.49
C ALA A 12 8.64 0.23 2.87
N ALA A 13 7.71 0.57 1.97
CA ALA A 13 6.29 0.38 2.18
C ALA A 13 5.89 -1.09 2.03
N SER A 14 6.36 -1.73 0.97
CA SER A 14 6.13 -3.14 0.72
C SER A 14 6.73 -4.03 1.83
N GLU A 15 7.93 -3.74 2.32
CA GLU A 15 8.55 -4.49 3.42
C GLU A 15 7.73 -4.40 4.71
N ALA A 16 7.38 -3.18 5.13
CA ALA A 16 6.62 -2.98 6.36
C ALA A 16 5.23 -3.63 6.29
N ILE A 17 4.55 -3.50 5.13
CA ILE A 17 3.27 -4.15 4.92
C ILE A 17 3.43 -5.67 4.90
N GLY A 18 4.48 -6.20 4.27
CA GLY A 18 4.79 -7.63 4.26
C GLY A 18 4.93 -8.22 5.66
N ASP A 19 5.67 -7.55 6.54
CA ASP A 19 5.83 -7.96 7.94
C ASP A 19 4.51 -8.01 8.72
N TYR A 20 3.61 -7.07 8.43
CA TYR A 20 2.26 -7.07 8.99
C TYR A 20 1.43 -8.23 8.43
N LEU A 21 1.40 -8.40 7.10
CA LEU A 21 0.59 -9.43 6.45
C LEU A 21 1.06 -10.84 6.81
N ASP A 22 2.35 -11.05 7.06
CA ASP A 22 2.91 -12.34 7.47
C ASP A 22 2.19 -12.96 8.68
N GLN A 23 1.68 -12.10 9.57
CA GLN A 23 1.03 -12.49 10.82
C GLN A 23 -0.49 -12.51 10.74
N GLU A 24 -1.07 -11.99 9.64
CA GLU A 24 -2.50 -11.69 9.53
C GLU A 24 -3.21 -12.44 8.41
N VAL A 25 -2.52 -12.82 7.34
CA VAL A 25 -3.14 -13.46 6.17
C VAL A 25 -3.13 -14.98 6.28
N ASP A 26 -4.29 -15.58 6.01
CA ASP A 26 -4.46 -17.03 5.91
C ASP A 26 -4.35 -17.52 4.46
N SER A 27 -4.20 -18.85 4.27
CA SER A 27 -4.05 -19.44 2.93
C SER A 27 -5.27 -19.30 2.02
N ASP A 28 -6.45 -19.13 2.63
CA ASP A 28 -7.72 -18.97 1.91
C ASP A 28 -8.06 -17.50 1.61
N ASP A 29 -7.18 -16.56 1.94
CA ASP A 29 -7.39 -15.13 1.66
C ASP A 29 -6.97 -14.76 0.22
N ARG A 30 -7.24 -13.51 -0.16
CA ARG A 30 -6.83 -12.96 -1.46
C ARG A 30 -6.16 -11.61 -1.29
N LEU A 31 -4.99 -11.45 -1.88
CA LEU A 31 -4.21 -10.22 -1.87
C LEU A 31 -4.23 -9.56 -3.24
N GLU A 32 -4.72 -8.33 -3.28
CA GLU A 32 -4.82 -7.49 -4.45
C GLU A 32 -3.86 -6.31 -4.27
N ILE A 33 -2.64 -6.48 -4.77
CA ILE A 33 -1.54 -5.56 -4.52
C ILE A 33 -1.52 -4.51 -5.63
N VAL A 34 -1.59 -3.26 -5.23
CA VAL A 34 -1.83 -2.12 -6.10
C VAL A 34 -0.73 -1.08 -5.93
N ASN A 35 -0.10 -0.73 -7.03
CA ASN A 35 0.72 0.46 -7.17
C ASN A 35 0.01 1.45 -8.10
N VAL A 36 -0.05 2.72 -7.70
CA VAL A 36 -0.68 3.78 -8.52
C VAL A 36 0.38 4.80 -8.86
N LEU A 37 0.66 4.93 -10.16
CA LEU A 37 1.61 5.91 -10.66
C LEU A 37 1.01 7.31 -10.65
N SER A 38 1.82 8.27 -10.20
CA SER A 38 1.46 9.68 -10.23
C SER A 38 1.30 10.16 -11.68
N SER A 39 0.48 11.18 -11.89
CA SER A 39 0.43 11.83 -13.21
C SER A 39 1.80 12.42 -13.54
N GLY A 40 2.38 12.00 -14.66
CA GLY A 40 3.74 12.40 -15.05
C GLY A 40 4.86 11.57 -14.43
N ALA A 41 4.55 10.41 -13.82
CA ALA A 41 5.55 9.45 -13.36
C ALA A 41 6.57 9.15 -14.46
N ASP A 42 7.84 9.17 -14.09
CA ASP A 42 8.94 8.82 -14.99
C ASP A 42 9.21 7.31 -15.01
N ALA A 43 10.20 6.90 -15.80
CA ALA A 43 10.57 5.50 -15.91
C ALA A 43 11.06 4.91 -14.57
N ASP A 44 11.74 5.71 -13.74
CA ASP A 44 12.29 5.27 -12.47
C ASP A 44 11.18 5.04 -11.44
N GLU A 45 10.17 5.93 -11.38
CA GLU A 45 8.98 5.76 -10.54
C GLU A 45 8.21 4.50 -10.96
N SER A 46 8.01 4.29 -12.26
CA SER A 46 7.33 3.10 -12.77
C SER A 46 8.09 1.80 -12.47
N ILE A 47 9.42 1.82 -12.54
CA ILE A 47 10.27 0.67 -12.17
C ILE A 47 10.15 0.38 -10.67
N LYS A 48 10.33 1.38 -9.81
CA LYS A 48 10.19 1.21 -8.34
C LYS A 48 8.82 0.67 -7.95
N GLY A 49 7.76 1.14 -8.61
CA GLY A 49 6.42 0.61 -8.40
C GLY A 49 6.30 -0.86 -8.77
N ARG A 50 6.94 -1.31 -9.85
CA ARG A 50 6.97 -2.73 -10.25
C ARG A 50 7.80 -3.58 -9.29
N GLU A 51 8.97 -3.11 -8.89
CA GLU A 51 9.81 -3.78 -7.88
C GLU A 51 9.04 -3.98 -6.56
N ALA A 52 8.26 -2.97 -6.14
CA ALA A 52 7.43 -3.04 -4.93
C ALA A 52 6.27 -4.06 -5.05
N LEU A 53 5.71 -4.24 -6.25
CA LEU A 53 4.70 -5.27 -6.53
C LEU A 53 5.33 -6.66 -6.50
N GLU A 54 6.43 -6.85 -7.23
CA GLU A 54 7.18 -8.12 -7.32
C GLU A 54 7.60 -8.60 -5.92
N GLN A 55 8.13 -7.70 -5.08
CA GLN A 55 8.54 -8.04 -3.70
C GLN A 55 7.40 -8.66 -2.87
N LEU A 56 6.19 -8.10 -2.95
CA LEU A 56 5.04 -8.64 -2.20
C LEU A 56 4.46 -9.88 -2.88
N GLU A 57 4.48 -9.95 -4.21
CA GLU A 57 4.03 -11.14 -4.95
C GLU A 57 4.88 -12.35 -4.60
N GLU A 58 6.21 -12.26 -4.75
CA GLU A 58 7.14 -13.33 -4.40
C GLU A 58 7.03 -13.75 -2.93
N ARG A 59 6.73 -12.82 -2.02
CA ARG A 59 6.57 -13.12 -0.59
C ARG A 59 5.33 -13.96 -0.27
N PHE A 60 4.26 -13.83 -1.06
CA PHE A 60 2.94 -14.39 -0.72
C PHE A 60 2.37 -15.39 -1.75
N GLU A 61 2.92 -15.50 -2.96
CA GLU A 61 2.40 -16.35 -4.04
C GLU A 61 2.31 -17.84 -3.66
N ASP A 62 3.25 -18.33 -2.84
CA ASP A 62 3.26 -19.72 -2.37
C ASP A 62 2.31 -19.97 -1.18
N ARG A 63 1.75 -18.91 -0.58
CA ARG A 63 0.96 -18.97 0.66
C ARG A 63 -0.52 -18.73 0.43
N THR A 64 -0.87 -17.85 -0.50
CA THR A 64 -2.24 -17.36 -0.68
C THR A 64 -2.44 -16.86 -2.11
N SER A 65 -3.68 -16.52 -2.48
CA SER A 65 -3.95 -15.98 -3.82
C SER A 65 -3.44 -14.55 -3.93
N VAL A 66 -2.56 -14.27 -4.90
CA VAL A 66 -2.02 -12.93 -5.14
C VAL A 66 -2.38 -12.45 -6.56
N THR A 67 -2.70 -11.17 -6.69
CA THR A 67 -2.80 -10.47 -7.97
C THR A 67 -2.20 -9.08 -7.84
N THR A 68 -1.37 -8.69 -8.82
CA THR A 68 -0.67 -7.40 -8.83
C THR A 68 -1.22 -6.47 -9.92
N HIS A 69 -1.33 -5.18 -9.59
CA HIS A 69 -1.81 -4.15 -10.51
C HIS A 69 -0.95 -2.87 -10.39
N GLN A 70 -0.41 -2.42 -11.53
CA GLN A 70 0.15 -1.08 -11.66
C GLN A 70 -0.82 -0.20 -12.47
N PHE A 71 -1.45 0.77 -11.81
CA PHE A 71 -2.38 1.71 -12.45
C PHE A 71 -1.68 3.01 -12.86
N SER A 72 -2.01 3.49 -14.06
CA SER A 72 -1.46 4.74 -14.64
C SER A 72 -2.56 5.59 -15.28
N ARG A 73 -3.75 5.61 -14.68
CA ARG A 73 -4.96 6.23 -15.25
C ARG A 73 -5.10 7.73 -14.94
N GLY A 74 -4.11 8.33 -14.28
CA GLY A 74 -4.12 9.74 -13.89
C GLY A 74 -5.07 10.08 -12.74
N GLN A 75 -5.64 9.07 -12.09
CA GLN A 75 -6.41 9.21 -10.86
C GLN A 75 -5.46 9.32 -9.64
N SER A 76 -5.95 9.87 -8.54
CA SER A 76 -5.15 9.87 -7.31
C SER A 76 -5.03 8.42 -6.76
N PRO A 77 -3.95 8.08 -6.05
CA PRO A 77 -3.81 6.77 -5.42
C PRO A 77 -5.00 6.42 -4.52
N THR A 78 -5.55 7.41 -3.80
CA THR A 78 -6.73 7.22 -2.96
C THR A 78 -7.98 6.87 -3.76
N ASP A 79 -8.20 7.55 -4.89
CA ASP A 79 -9.36 7.28 -5.75
C ASP A 79 -9.27 5.89 -6.37
N GLU A 80 -8.09 5.52 -6.89
CA GLU A 80 -7.88 4.24 -7.55
C GLU A 80 -7.98 3.08 -6.54
N LEU A 81 -7.41 3.21 -5.34
CA LEU A 81 -7.53 2.18 -4.30
C LEU A 81 -8.98 1.98 -3.84
N ILE A 82 -9.74 3.06 -3.60
CA ILE A 82 -11.14 2.96 -3.20
C ILE A 82 -11.99 2.42 -4.35
N GLY A 83 -11.79 2.94 -5.57
CA GLY A 83 -12.52 2.51 -6.76
C GLY A 83 -12.29 1.03 -7.07
N TYR A 84 -11.05 0.56 -6.97
CA TYR A 84 -10.74 -0.84 -7.17
C TYR A 84 -11.29 -1.71 -6.03
N ALA A 85 -11.21 -1.26 -4.78
CA ALA A 85 -11.87 -1.95 -3.65
C ALA A 85 -13.38 -2.08 -3.85
N ASP A 86 -14.04 -1.06 -4.39
CA ASP A 86 -15.47 -1.09 -4.75
C ASP A 86 -15.75 -2.04 -5.93
N GLU A 87 -14.90 -2.05 -6.95
CA GLU A 87 -15.05 -2.88 -8.15
C GLU A 87 -15.06 -4.38 -7.83
N ILE A 88 -14.16 -4.82 -6.96
CA ILE A 88 -13.99 -6.24 -6.61
C ILE A 88 -14.68 -6.65 -5.30
N ASP A 89 -15.39 -5.71 -4.67
CA ASP A 89 -15.99 -5.84 -3.34
C ASP A 89 -15.00 -6.34 -2.28
N ALA A 90 -13.84 -5.68 -2.18
CA ALA A 90 -12.80 -6.05 -1.22
C ALA A 90 -13.27 -5.84 0.23
N ASP A 91 -12.71 -6.60 1.17
CA ASP A 91 -13.09 -6.51 2.57
C ASP A 91 -12.27 -5.46 3.33
N ARG A 92 -10.98 -5.31 2.99
CA ARG A 92 -10.03 -4.47 3.75
C ARG A 92 -9.05 -3.74 2.85
N ILE A 93 -8.55 -2.61 3.33
CA ILE A 93 -7.48 -1.84 2.69
C ILE A 93 -6.27 -1.78 3.63
N VAL A 94 -5.08 -2.08 3.13
CA VAL A 94 -3.82 -1.97 3.86
C VAL A 94 -2.88 -1.03 3.10
N ILE A 95 -2.35 -0.03 3.78
CA ILE A 95 -1.34 0.87 3.22
C ILE A 95 -0.27 1.20 4.25
N ALA A 96 0.92 1.55 3.78
CA ALA A 96 1.96 2.09 4.64
C ALA A 96 1.58 3.50 5.13
N LEU A 97 2.02 3.83 6.34
CA LEU A 97 1.87 5.12 6.97
C LEU A 97 3.24 5.80 7.07
N ARG A 98 3.47 6.70 6.13
CA ARG A 98 4.59 7.65 6.18
C ARG A 98 4.31 8.70 7.25
N ARG A 99 5.24 8.85 8.20
CA ARG A 99 5.18 9.86 9.26
C ARG A 99 6.27 10.90 9.00
N HIS A 100 5.89 12.17 9.01
CA HIS A 100 6.84 13.27 9.13
C HIS A 100 6.63 13.97 10.46
N SER A 101 7.65 13.96 11.31
CA SER A 101 7.71 14.82 12.49
C SER A 101 8.21 16.20 12.04
N ARG A 102 7.35 17.21 12.14
CA ARG A 102 7.77 18.62 12.12
C ARG A 102 7.18 19.25 13.36
N THR A 103 7.99 19.44 14.40
CA THR A 103 7.52 19.98 15.70
C THR A 103 6.55 19.00 16.39
N GLU A 104 5.86 19.44 17.45
CA GLU A 104 4.91 18.69 18.30
C GLU A 104 3.68 18.09 17.57
N ARG A 105 3.67 17.98 16.24
CA ARG A 105 2.52 17.53 15.45
C ARG A 105 2.92 16.47 14.43
N ILE A 106 2.19 15.35 14.45
CA ILE A 106 2.31 14.26 13.47
C ILE A 106 1.57 14.67 12.20
N ILE A 107 2.27 14.60 11.06
CA ILE A 107 1.67 14.75 9.73
C ILE A 107 1.64 13.37 9.08
N PHE A 108 0.44 12.90 8.77
CA PHE A 108 0.23 11.68 7.98
C PHE A 108 0.47 11.94 6.50
N GLY A 109 0.93 10.93 5.78
CA GLY A 109 0.99 10.96 4.32
C GLY A 109 -0.36 11.37 3.70
N SER A 110 -0.29 12.09 2.57
CA SER A 110 -1.48 12.62 1.88
C SER A 110 -2.46 11.52 1.49
N VAL A 111 -1.96 10.38 1.02
CA VAL A 111 -2.77 9.20 0.66
C VAL A 111 -3.48 8.64 1.89
N SER A 112 -2.76 8.39 2.99
CA SER A 112 -3.36 7.85 4.21
C SER A 112 -4.43 8.78 4.79
N HIS A 113 -4.17 10.09 4.82
CA HIS A 113 -5.13 11.08 5.30
C HIS A 113 -6.37 11.16 4.40
N ALA A 114 -6.20 11.12 3.07
CA ALA A 114 -7.32 11.12 2.14
C ALA A 114 -8.14 9.83 2.19
N LEU A 115 -7.47 8.68 2.34
CA LEU A 115 -8.10 7.36 2.46
C LEU A 115 -8.96 7.29 3.73
N LEU A 116 -8.43 7.69 4.88
CA LEU A 116 -9.16 7.69 6.16
C LEU A 116 -10.44 8.55 6.14
N GLN A 117 -10.48 9.61 5.33
CA GLN A 117 -11.66 10.47 5.21
C GLN A 117 -12.76 9.89 4.33
N ARG A 118 -12.44 8.90 3.47
CA ARG A 118 -13.29 8.50 2.34
C ARG A 118 -13.58 7.02 2.28
N THR A 119 -12.74 6.18 2.88
CA THR A 119 -12.92 4.74 2.90
C THR A 119 -14.19 4.36 3.65
N THR A 120 -14.92 3.41 3.11
CA THR A 120 -16.07 2.75 3.75
C THR A 120 -15.70 1.40 4.35
N ARG A 121 -14.44 0.97 4.18
CA ARG A 121 -13.93 -0.35 4.55
C ARG A 121 -12.93 -0.27 5.70
N PRO A 122 -12.84 -1.31 6.55
CA PRO A 122 -11.75 -1.45 7.50
C PRO A 122 -10.39 -1.20 6.83
N THR A 123 -9.63 -0.27 7.41
CA THR A 123 -8.36 0.19 6.84
C THR A 123 -7.25 0.06 7.87
N THR A 124 -6.21 -0.68 7.52
CA THR A 124 -4.98 -0.79 8.33
C THR A 124 -3.93 0.16 7.80
N LEU A 125 -3.38 0.98 8.69
CA LEU A 125 -2.24 1.85 8.43
C LEU A 125 -1.00 1.25 9.08
N VAL A 126 -0.06 0.76 8.27
CA VAL A 126 1.16 0.11 8.74
C VAL A 126 2.28 1.15 8.88
N PRO A 127 2.72 1.51 10.10
CA PRO A 127 3.74 2.54 10.28
C PRO A 127 5.06 2.15 9.62
N LEU A 128 5.65 3.07 8.85
CA LEU A 128 7.04 2.93 8.47
C LEU A 128 7.95 3.19 9.68
N PRO A 129 9.10 2.51 9.78
CA PRO A 129 10.12 2.87 10.76
C PRO A 129 10.49 4.35 10.62
N GLU A 130 10.65 5.04 11.74
CA GLU A 130 10.99 6.47 11.73
C GLU A 130 12.34 6.67 11.04
N TYR A 131 12.43 7.70 10.18
CA TYR A 131 13.72 8.18 9.71
C TYR A 131 14.50 8.71 10.91
N GLN A 132 15.46 7.93 11.40
CA GLN A 132 16.50 8.42 12.29
C GLN A 132 17.54 9.15 11.43
N PRO A 133 17.66 10.49 11.51
CA PRO A 133 18.81 11.14 10.91
C PRO A 133 20.09 10.52 11.50
N PRO A 134 21.16 10.38 10.69
CA PRO A 134 22.44 9.93 11.23
C PRO A 134 22.87 10.85 12.38
N ASP A 135 23.43 10.28 13.44
CA ASP A 135 24.06 11.04 14.52
C ASP A 135 25.11 11.98 13.90
N GLU A 136 25.05 13.29 14.23
CA GLU A 136 26.00 14.31 13.76
C GLU A 136 27.45 14.02 14.18
#